data_AF-A0A968CKW2-F1
#
_entry.id   AF-A0A968CKW2-F1
#
_cell.length_a   1.000
_cell.length_b   1.000
_cell.length_c   1.000
_cell.angle_alpha   90.00
_cell.angle_beta   90.00
_cell.angle_gamma   90.00
#
_symmetry.space_group_name_H-M   'P 1'
#
loop_
_entity.id
_entity.type
_entity.pdbx_description
1 polymer ?
#
loop_
_entity_poly.entity_id
_entity_poly.type
_entity_poly.pdbx_seq_one_letter_code
_entity_poly.pdbx_strand_id
1 'polypeptide(L)'
;LSLVGVGAEVADRVVMSLFVNPLQFDEGADLDRYPRDLDRDAALAEEAGVDVLFAPSVEEMYPTDPFTRVTVAGVSDGMEGAHRPGHF
;
A
#
# COMPACT_ATOMS: atom_id res chain seq x y z
N LEU A 1 -5.46 12.23 2.47
CA LEU A 1 -5.77 12.52 3.89
C LEU A 1 -7.24 12.36 4.27
N SER A 2 -8.22 12.47 3.35
CA SER A 2 -9.64 12.29 3.71
C SER A 2 -9.98 10.97 4.42
N LEU A 3 -9.37 9.85 4.00
CA LEU A 3 -9.55 8.56 4.67
C LEU A 3 -9.03 8.55 6.12
N VAL A 4 -7.95 9.29 6.41
CA VAL A 4 -7.44 9.47 7.78
C VAL A 4 -8.48 10.24 8.61
N GLY A 5 -9.04 11.31 8.05
CA GLY A 5 -10.11 12.07 8.70
C GLY A 5 -11.34 11.23 9.04
N VAL A 6 -11.82 10.42 8.08
CA VAL A 6 -12.93 9.48 8.34
C VAL A 6 -12.54 8.45 9.40
N GLY A 7 -11.31 7.92 9.35
CA GLY A 7 -10.81 6.98 10.36
C GLY A 7 -10.84 7.57 11.77
N ALA A 8 -10.42 8.82 11.91
CA ALA A 8 -10.40 9.53 13.19
C ALA A 8 -11.81 9.81 13.75
N GLU A 9 -12.85 9.85 12.91
CA GLU A 9 -14.24 9.99 13.36
C GLU A 9 -14.82 8.68 13.95
N VAL A 10 -14.29 7.53 13.54
CA VAL A 10 -14.90 6.20 13.83
C VAL A 10 -14.03 5.27 14.67
N ALA A 11 -12.79 5.66 14.97
CA ALA A 11 -11.84 4.83 15.71
C ALA A 11 -11.12 5.63 16.80
N ASP A 12 -10.77 4.95 17.91
CA ASP A 12 -9.96 5.56 18.97
C ASP A 12 -8.51 5.82 18.53
N ARG A 13 -8.03 5.09 17.52
CA ARG A 13 -6.66 5.15 16.98
C ARG A 13 -6.66 4.94 15.47
N VAL A 14 -5.84 5.70 14.75
CA VAL A 14 -5.63 5.58 13.31
C VAL A 14 -4.21 5.11 13.01
N VAL A 15 -4.10 3.97 12.34
CA VAL A 15 -2.83 3.43 11.82
C VAL A 15 -2.83 3.59 10.31
N MET A 16 -1.79 4.19 9.75
CA MET A 16 -1.60 4.31 8.30
C MET A 16 -0.41 3.49 7.86
N SER A 17 -0.59 2.63 6.84
CA SER A 17 0.52 1.94 6.20
C SER A 17 1.00 2.69 4.96
N LEU A 18 2.31 2.84 4.80
CA LEU A 18 2.95 3.40 3.62
C LEU A 18 3.94 2.38 3.05
N PHE A 19 3.52 1.64 2.03
CA PHE A 19 4.33 0.59 1.42
C PHE A 19 4.03 0.45 -0.07
N VAL A 20 5.06 0.62 -0.90
CA VAL A 20 4.96 0.38 -2.35
C VAL A 20 5.17 -1.11 -2.58
N ASN A 21 4.07 -1.87 -2.69
CA ASN A 21 4.09 -3.34 -2.73
C ASN A 21 4.58 -3.87 -4.09
N PRO A 22 5.77 -4.49 -4.19
CA PRO A 22 6.30 -4.99 -5.46
C PRO A 22 5.44 -6.05 -6.14
N LEU A 23 4.67 -6.82 -5.37
CA LEU A 23 3.85 -7.91 -5.90
C LEU A 23 2.67 -7.43 -6.77
N GLN A 24 2.35 -6.13 -6.72
CA GLN A 24 1.23 -5.52 -7.44
C GLN A 24 1.67 -4.71 -8.67
N PHE A 25 2.95 -4.77 -9.05
CA PHE A 25 3.48 -4.12 -10.24
C PHE A 25 3.76 -5.15 -11.32
N ASP A 26 3.25 -4.89 -12.52
CA ASP A 26 3.45 -5.77 -13.68
C ASP A 26 4.77 -5.41 -14.41
N GLU A 27 5.19 -4.15 -14.31
CA GLU A 27 6.41 -3.61 -14.91
C GLU A 27 7.39 -3.12 -13.83
N GLY A 28 8.60 -3.68 -13.81
CA GLY A 28 9.65 -3.27 -12.85
C GLY A 28 10.02 -1.79 -12.98
N ALA A 29 9.99 -1.22 -14.19
CA ALA A 29 10.29 0.19 -14.42
C ALA A 29 9.28 1.14 -13.76
N ASP A 30 8.02 0.71 -13.57
CA ASP A 30 7.02 1.50 -12.86
C ASP A 30 7.22 1.42 -11.35
N LEU A 31 7.58 0.25 -10.84
CA LEU A 31 7.98 0.08 -9.44
C LEU A 31 9.19 0.97 -9.10
N ASP A 32 10.20 0.99 -9.97
CA ASP A 32 11.42 1.79 -9.79
C ASP A 32 11.14 3.29 -9.79
N ARG A 33 10.25 3.75 -10.68
CA ARG A 33 9.90 5.17 -10.83
C ARG A 33 8.82 5.65 -9.87
N TYR A 34 8.18 4.76 -9.12
CA TYR A 34 7.09 5.13 -8.22
C TYR A 34 7.57 6.20 -7.22
N PRO A 35 6.86 7.33 -7.09
CA PRO A 35 7.31 8.43 -6.24
C PRO A 35 7.35 8.00 -4.78
N ARG A 36 8.46 8.32 -4.11
CA ARG A 36 8.70 8.00 -2.70
C ARG A 36 9.30 9.22 -2.03
N ASP A 37 8.64 9.71 -0.99
CA ASP A 37 9.12 10.82 -0.16
C ASP A 37 8.60 10.61 1.26
N LEU A 38 9.28 9.71 1.99
CA LEU A 38 8.86 9.28 3.32
C LEU A 38 8.78 10.45 4.30
N ASP A 39 9.72 11.39 4.24
CA ASP A 39 9.74 12.55 5.15
C ASP A 39 8.52 13.44 4.93
N ARG A 40 8.18 13.71 3.66
CA ARG A 40 6.98 14.46 3.31
C ARG A 40 5.71 13.74 3.73
N ASP A 41 5.61 12.44 3.46
CA ASP A 41 4.40 11.66 3.78
C ASP A 41 4.24 11.49 5.30
N ALA A 42 5.34 11.36 6.04
CA ALA A 42 5.33 11.32 7.51
C ALA A 42 4.86 12.64 8.12
N ALA A 43 5.33 13.78 7.60
CA ALA A 43 4.86 15.09 8.04
C ALA A 43 3.35 15.27 7.79
N LEU A 44 2.86 14.84 6.62
CA LEU A 44 1.43 14.87 6.30
C LEU A 44 0.60 13.92 7.18
N ALA A 45 1.14 12.76 7.52
CA ALA A 45 0.51 11.79 8.42
C ALA A 45 0.35 12.37 9.83
N GLU A 46 1.42 12.97 10.35
CA GLU A 46 1.44 13.61 11.66
C GLU A 46 0.45 14.78 11.72
N GLU A 47 0.46 15.67 10.72
CA GLU A 47 -0.50 16.78 10.62
C GLU A 47 -1.95 16.31 10.55
N ALA A 48 -2.20 15.17 9.90
CA ALA A 48 -3.52 14.58 9.79
C ALA A 48 -3.97 13.79 11.05
N GLY A 49 -3.12 13.67 12.07
CA GLY A 49 -3.46 12.98 13.32
C GLY A 49 -3.35 11.45 13.25
N VAL A 50 -2.49 10.90 12.39
CA VAL A 50 -2.18 9.46 12.39
C VAL A 50 -1.41 9.11 13.66
N ASP A 51 -1.88 8.13 14.43
CA ASP A 51 -1.20 7.65 15.65
C ASP A 51 0.05 6.83 15.35
N VAL A 52 0.00 6.01 14.29
CA VAL A 52 1.10 5.15 13.88
C VAL A 52 1.23 5.15 12.36
N LEU A 53 2.40 5.54 11.87
CA LEU A 53 2.80 5.33 10.49
C LEU A 53 3.61 4.04 10.39
N PHE A 54 3.05 3.02 9.76
CA PHE A 54 3.73 1.77 9.46
C PHE A 54 4.35 1.84 8.06
N ALA A 55 5.66 2.10 8.00
CA ALA A 55 6.41 2.27 6.74
C ALA A 55 7.56 1.26 6.63
N PRO A 56 7.26 -0.03 6.40
CA PRO A 56 8.28 -1.07 6.34
C PRO A 56 9.07 -1.03 5.02
N SER A 57 10.28 -1.57 5.06
CA SER A 57 11.03 -1.96 3.87
C SER A 57 10.44 -3.21 3.21
N VAL A 58 10.83 -3.46 1.95
CA VAL A 58 10.48 -4.71 1.25
C VAL A 58 11.05 -5.93 1.96
N GLU A 59 12.24 -5.85 2.55
CA GLU A 59 12.88 -6.94 3.29
C GLU A 59 12.14 -7.26 4.60
N GLU A 60 11.59 -6.25 5.29
CA GLU A 60 10.76 -6.47 6.47
C GLU A 60 9.41 -7.12 6.12
N MET A 61 8.80 -6.73 5.00
CA MET A 61 7.54 -7.32 4.52
C MET A 61 7.71 -8.72 3.94
N TYR A 62 8.77 -8.91 3.14
CA TYR A 62 9.06 -10.12 2.39
C TYR A 62 10.55 -10.49 2.58
N PRO A 63 10.91 -11.06 3.74
CA PRO A 63 12.30 -11.46 4.03
C PRO A 63 12.80 -12.58 3.10
N THR A 64 11.87 -13.30 2.50
CA THR A 64 12.07 -14.30 1.46
C THR A 64 10.96 -14.20 0.44
N ASP A 65 11.11 -14.85 -0.72
CA ASP A 65 10.03 -14.98 -1.67
C ASP A 65 8.76 -15.54 -0.99
N PRO A 66 7.60 -14.90 -1.16
CA PRO A 66 6.37 -15.35 -0.52
C PRO A 66 5.95 -16.73 -1.07
N PHE A 67 5.84 -17.71 -0.18
CA PHE A 67 5.32 -19.04 -0.52
C PHE A 67 3.80 -19.07 -0.70
N THR A 68 3.11 -18.04 -0.18
CA THR A 68 1.66 -17.92 -0.23
C THR A 68 1.25 -16.76 -1.11
N ARG A 69 0.28 -16.99 -1.99
CA ARG A 69 -0.41 -15.96 -2.77
C ARG A 69 -1.91 -16.09 -2.55
N VAL A 70 -2.59 -14.96 -2.41
CA VAL A 70 -4.05 -14.89 -2.27
C VAL A 70 -4.58 -14.20 -3.52
N THR A 71 -5.55 -14.81 -4.19
CA THR A 71 -6.22 -14.25 -5.37
C THR A 71 -7.73 -14.41 -5.23
N VAL A 72 -8.49 -13.47 -5.79
CA VAL A 72 -9.96 -13.43 -5.67
C VAL A 72 -10.61 -13.57 -7.03
N ALA A 73 -11.19 -14.72 -7.34
CA ALA A 73 -11.83 -14.95 -8.65
C ALA A 73 -13.08 -14.08 -8.89
N GLY A 74 -13.43 -13.88 -10.16
CA GLY A 74 -14.63 -13.16 -10.58
C GLY A 74 -14.43 -11.65 -10.61
N VAL A 75 -14.36 -11.00 -9.44
CA VAL A 75 -14.27 -9.53 -9.37
C VAL A 75 -12.92 -9.01 -9.90
N SER A 76 -11.86 -9.82 -9.83
CA SER A 76 -10.53 -9.45 -10.35
C SER A 76 -10.34 -9.74 -11.84
N ASP A 77 -11.30 -10.37 -12.53
CA ASP A 77 -11.07 -10.85 -13.90
C ASP A 77 -11.32 -9.77 -14.97
N GLY A 78 -12.07 -8.72 -14.63
CA GLY A 78 -12.48 -7.65 -15.55
C GLY A 78 -11.71 -6.34 -15.35
N MET A 79 -11.98 -5.36 -16.21
CA MET A 79 -11.39 -4.01 -16.14
C MET A 79 -9.86 -4.06 -15.99
N GLU A 80 -9.31 -3.45 -14.94
CA GLU A 80 -7.87 -3.43 -14.65
C GLU A 80 -7.26 -4.83 -14.58
N GLY A 81 -7.98 -5.84 -14.06
CA GLY A 81 -7.42 -7.18 -13.95
C GLY A 81 -7.24 -7.89 -15.29
N ALA A 82 -8.04 -7.53 -16.30
CA ALA A 82 -7.82 -7.98 -17.67
C ALA A 82 -6.62 -7.28 -18.34
N HIS A 83 -6.29 -6.05 -17.92
CA HIS A 83 -5.16 -5.27 -18.45
C HIS A 83 -3.86 -5.46 -17.65
N ARG A 84 -3.96 -5.91 -16.39
CA ARG A 84 -2.87 -6.04 -15.42
C ARG A 84 -2.94 -7.41 -14.72
N PRO A 85 -2.63 -8.51 -15.42
CA PRO A 85 -2.83 -9.86 -14.88
C PRO A 85 -1.97 -10.11 -13.64
N GLY A 86 -2.62 -10.46 -12.52
CA GLY A 86 -1.94 -10.71 -11.24
C GLY A 86 -1.79 -9.48 -10.34
N HIS A 87 -2.30 -8.31 -10.75
CA HIS A 87 -2.31 -7.09 -9.94
C HIS A 87 -3.13 -7.20 -8.65
N PHE A 88 -4.25 -7.93 -8.71
CA PHE A 88 -5.20 -8.15 -7.60
C PHE A 88 -4.96 -9.50 -6.92
#